data_AF-A0A8T5TM41-F1
#
_entry.id   AF-A0A8T5TM41-F1
#
_cell.length_a   1.000
_cell.length_b   1.000
_cell.length_c   1.000
_cell.angle_alpha   90.00
_cell.angle_beta   90.00
_cell.angle_gamma   90.00
#
_symmetry.space_group_name_H-M   'P 1'
#
loop_
_entity.id
_entity.type
_entity.pdbx_description
1 polymer ?
#
loop_
_entity_poly.entity_id
_entity_poly.type
_entity_poly.pdbx_seq_one_letter_code
_entity_poly.pdbx_strand_id
1 'polypeptide(L)'
;MSPEKALKVEGRVLLDLRAKIKELERELTKNQEELEKTKEDLKETHHKLSGREKSLVKISEKFSSAKKNLDNVSENKLNADIELTRLKPELEELQTNLSEANDNISNLKTELRFTKEKASEMEQTIKFKEKTLENSKGELEKRKKEIDNLNNILKLNQKETAELIDKIKSLEAKLSEIRSTPKVLERIKEMMAHKGFLSDRELEDIIKEFN
;
A
#
# COMPACT_ATOMS: atom_id res chain seq x y z
N MET A 1 92.28 -59.00 -114.32
CA MET A 1 92.36 -59.63 -112.98
C MET A 1 91.87 -58.62 -111.95
N SER A 2 90.87 -59.01 -111.18
CA SER A 2 89.98 -58.16 -110.39
C SER A 2 90.62 -57.57 -109.12
N PRO A 3 90.41 -56.27 -108.81
CA PRO A 3 90.59 -55.74 -107.47
C PRO A 3 89.25 -55.85 -106.70
N GLU A 4 88.96 -57.00 -106.07
CA GLU A 4 87.61 -57.27 -105.53
C GLU A 4 87.49 -57.62 -104.04
N LYS A 5 88.59 -57.65 -103.26
CA LYS A 5 88.55 -58.13 -101.86
C LYS A 5 88.88 -57.11 -100.76
N ALA A 6 89.85 -56.21 -100.94
CA ALA A 6 90.24 -55.24 -99.90
C ALA A 6 89.23 -54.08 -99.73
N LEU A 7 88.81 -53.46 -100.85
CA LEU A 7 87.74 -52.44 -100.89
C LEU A 7 86.40 -52.92 -100.29
N LYS A 8 86.15 -54.24 -100.30
CA LYS A 8 84.92 -54.87 -99.83
C LYS A 8 84.83 -54.94 -98.30
N VAL A 9 85.98 -54.95 -97.61
CA VAL A 9 86.07 -55.02 -96.13
C VAL A 9 85.97 -53.61 -95.52
N GLU A 10 86.69 -52.63 -96.07
CA GLU A 10 86.55 -51.21 -95.69
C GLU A 10 85.14 -50.68 -95.95
N GLY A 11 84.51 -51.08 -97.05
CA GLY A 11 83.11 -50.74 -97.33
C GLY A 11 82.11 -51.28 -96.31
N ARG A 12 82.38 -52.43 -95.67
CA ARG A 12 81.52 -52.99 -94.59
C ARG A 12 81.66 -52.22 -93.29
N VAL A 13 82.89 -51.93 -92.87
CA VAL A 13 83.16 -51.13 -91.66
C VAL A 13 82.56 -49.73 -91.77
N LEU A 14 82.66 -49.10 -92.94
CA LEU A 14 82.01 -47.82 -93.22
C LEU A 14 80.48 -47.91 -93.19
N LEU A 15 79.90 -49.04 -93.63
CA LEU A 15 78.45 -49.28 -93.56
C LEU A 15 77.96 -49.42 -92.11
N ASP A 16 78.69 -50.16 -91.28
CA ASP A 16 78.36 -50.37 -89.86
C ASP A 16 78.51 -49.07 -89.06
N LEU A 17 79.57 -48.29 -89.32
CA LEU A 17 79.72 -46.95 -88.76
C LEU A 17 78.58 -46.03 -89.17
N ARG A 18 78.16 -46.05 -90.45
CA ARG A 18 77.01 -45.27 -90.92
C ARG A 18 75.71 -45.70 -90.25
N ALA A 19 75.51 -46.99 -90.00
CA ALA A 19 74.35 -47.50 -89.27
C ALA A 19 74.37 -47.04 -87.81
N LYS A 20 75.53 -47.11 -87.14
CA LYS A 20 75.72 -46.62 -85.76
C LYS A 20 75.47 -45.11 -85.65
N ILE A 21 75.99 -44.32 -86.60
CA ILE A 21 75.74 -42.87 -86.67
C ILE A 21 74.25 -42.59 -86.83
N LYS A 22 73.57 -43.29 -87.75
CA LYS A 22 72.11 -43.14 -87.92
C LYS A 22 71.32 -43.50 -86.67
N GLU A 23 71.75 -44.51 -85.93
CA GLU A 23 71.11 -44.89 -84.67
C GLU A 23 71.32 -43.83 -83.59
N LEU A 24 72.55 -43.33 -83.45
CA LEU A 24 72.87 -42.24 -82.51
C LEU A 24 72.11 -40.94 -82.87
N GLU A 25 71.94 -40.63 -84.16
CA GLU A 25 71.13 -39.50 -84.63
C GLU A 25 69.66 -39.66 -84.24
N ARG A 26 69.11 -40.88 -84.33
CA ARG A 26 67.74 -41.19 -83.88
C ARG A 26 67.60 -41.07 -82.37
N GLU A 27 68.53 -41.63 -81.60
CA GLU A 27 68.56 -41.51 -80.14
C GLU A 27 68.69 -40.04 -79.70
N LEU A 28 69.54 -39.26 -80.37
CA LEU A 28 69.70 -37.82 -80.09
C LEU A 28 68.39 -37.07 -80.33
N THR A 29 67.72 -37.33 -81.46
CA THR A 29 66.42 -36.70 -81.78
C THR A 29 65.38 -37.07 -80.72
N LYS A 30 65.29 -38.35 -80.36
CA LYS A 30 64.36 -38.82 -79.32
C LYS A 30 64.63 -38.18 -77.96
N ASN A 31 65.89 -38.08 -77.55
CA ASN A 31 66.28 -37.45 -76.30
C ASN A 31 65.98 -35.93 -76.30
N GLN A 32 66.12 -35.26 -77.45
CA GLN A 32 65.74 -33.85 -77.60
C GLN A 32 64.22 -33.66 -77.45
N GLU A 33 63.41 -34.53 -78.05
CA GLU A 33 61.96 -34.50 -77.89
C GLU A 33 61.53 -34.76 -76.44
N GLU A 34 62.14 -35.74 -75.77
CA GLU A 34 61.89 -36.04 -74.35
C GLU A 34 62.31 -34.89 -73.44
N LEU A 35 63.44 -34.23 -73.75
CA LEU A 35 63.93 -33.06 -73.01
C LEU A 35 62.97 -31.88 -73.13
N GLU A 36 62.43 -31.60 -74.32
CA GLU A 36 61.45 -30.52 -74.48
C GLU A 36 60.13 -30.83 -73.76
N LYS A 37 59.63 -32.07 -73.82
CA LYS A 37 58.46 -32.48 -73.03
C LYS A 37 58.67 -32.29 -71.52
N THR A 38 59.80 -32.72 -70.99
CA THR A 38 60.10 -32.56 -69.56
C THR A 38 60.25 -31.10 -69.15
N LYS A 39 60.77 -30.22 -70.01
CA LYS A 39 60.79 -28.77 -69.77
C LYS A 39 59.38 -28.17 -69.73
N GLU A 40 58.49 -28.61 -70.61
CA GLU A 40 57.09 -28.18 -70.62
C GLU A 40 56.36 -28.63 -69.34
N ASP A 41 56.50 -29.91 -68.97
CA ASP A 41 55.93 -30.47 -67.74
C ASP A 41 56.44 -29.74 -66.49
N LEU A 42 57.74 -29.40 -66.46
CA LEU A 42 58.35 -28.65 -65.36
C LEU A 42 57.75 -27.23 -65.25
N LYS A 43 57.55 -26.53 -66.38
CA LYS A 43 56.91 -25.21 -66.41
C LYS A 43 55.47 -25.28 -65.90
N GLU A 44 54.71 -26.27 -66.36
CA GLU A 44 53.32 -26.48 -65.92
C GLU A 44 53.26 -26.77 -64.41
N THR A 45 54.16 -27.62 -63.92
CA THR A 45 54.26 -27.97 -62.50
C THR A 45 54.61 -26.75 -61.65
N HIS A 46 55.57 -25.92 -62.09
CA HIS A 46 55.92 -24.68 -61.42
C HIS A 46 54.73 -23.70 -61.36
N HIS A 47 53.97 -23.59 -62.45
CA HIS A 47 52.77 -22.74 -62.49
C HIS A 47 51.69 -23.21 -61.51
N LYS A 48 51.41 -24.53 -61.47
CA LYS A 48 50.49 -25.14 -60.50
C LYS A 48 50.94 -24.94 -59.06
N LEU A 49 52.24 -25.09 -58.79
CA LEU A 49 52.82 -24.88 -57.46
C LEU A 49 52.62 -23.45 -56.98
N SER A 50 52.96 -22.46 -57.81
CA SER A 50 52.75 -21.04 -57.49
C SER A 50 51.26 -20.71 -57.26
N GLY A 51 50.35 -21.33 -58.01
CA GLY A 51 48.91 -21.19 -57.77
C GLY A 51 48.45 -21.76 -56.42
N ARG A 52 49.03 -22.89 -56.01
CA ARG A 52 48.78 -23.52 -54.70
C ARG A 52 49.33 -22.68 -53.56
N GLU A 53 50.54 -22.13 -53.67
CA GLU A 53 51.13 -21.24 -52.66
C GLU A 53 50.25 -20.01 -52.41
N LYS A 54 49.78 -19.36 -53.48
CA LYS A 54 48.85 -18.22 -53.36
C LYS A 54 47.53 -18.59 -52.68
N SER A 55 47.01 -19.79 -52.97
CA SER A 55 45.80 -20.30 -52.31
C SER A 55 46.04 -20.59 -50.83
N LEU A 56 47.20 -21.14 -50.49
CA LEU A 56 47.59 -21.46 -49.12
C LEU A 56 47.70 -20.20 -48.25
N VAL A 57 48.30 -19.12 -48.78
CA VAL A 57 48.35 -17.81 -48.10
C VAL A 57 46.94 -17.29 -47.80
N LYS A 58 46.04 -17.30 -48.79
CA LYS A 58 44.64 -16.86 -48.59
C LYS A 58 43.90 -17.69 -47.54
N ILE A 59 44.15 -19.00 -47.49
CA ILE A 59 43.55 -19.88 -46.49
C ILE A 59 44.12 -19.56 -45.09
N SER A 60 45.42 -19.32 -44.98
CA SER A 60 46.09 -18.95 -43.73
C SER A 60 45.56 -17.62 -43.16
N GLU A 61 45.36 -16.62 -44.01
CA GLU A 61 44.75 -15.33 -43.63
C GLU A 61 43.31 -15.52 -43.13
N LYS A 62 42.50 -16.30 -43.85
CA LYS A 62 41.11 -16.62 -43.44
C LYS A 62 41.06 -17.41 -42.13
N PHE A 63 41.99 -18.33 -41.93
CA PHE A 63 42.09 -19.08 -40.67
C PHE A 63 42.43 -18.16 -39.50
N SER A 64 43.38 -17.25 -39.70
CA SER A 64 43.77 -16.27 -38.68
C SER A 64 42.63 -15.33 -38.30
N SER A 65 41.85 -14.86 -39.28
CA SER A 65 40.69 -14.01 -39.01
C SER A 65 39.55 -14.77 -38.33
N ALA A 66 39.28 -16.01 -38.76
CA ALA A 66 38.30 -16.87 -38.12
C ALA A 66 38.67 -17.16 -36.65
N LYS A 67 39.96 -17.38 -36.37
CA LYS A 67 40.46 -17.59 -35.00
C LYS A 67 40.23 -16.37 -34.11
N LYS A 68 40.57 -15.17 -34.58
CA LYS A 68 40.30 -13.91 -33.85
C LYS A 68 38.81 -13.71 -33.57
N ASN A 69 37.95 -13.99 -34.55
CA ASN A 69 36.51 -13.89 -34.36
C ASN A 69 35.99 -14.88 -33.31
N LEU A 70 36.52 -16.11 -33.30
CA LEU A 70 36.16 -17.11 -32.31
C LEU A 70 36.55 -16.66 -30.89
N ASP A 71 37.74 -16.10 -30.73
CA ASP A 71 38.22 -15.60 -29.44
C ASP A 71 37.32 -14.45 -28.93
N ASN A 72 36.96 -13.50 -29.80
CA ASN A 72 36.03 -12.40 -29.46
C ASN A 72 34.62 -12.92 -29.08
N VAL A 73 34.09 -13.92 -29.80
CA VAL A 73 32.80 -14.53 -29.48
C VAL A 73 32.85 -15.24 -28.13
N SER A 74 33.96 -15.93 -27.83
CA SER A 74 34.16 -16.59 -26.55
C SER A 74 34.19 -15.59 -25.38
N GLU A 75 34.87 -14.46 -25.55
CA GLU A 75 34.94 -13.40 -24.55
C GLU A 75 33.57 -12.76 -24.31
N ASN A 76 32.85 -12.41 -25.39
CA ASN A 76 31.50 -11.86 -25.29
C ASN A 76 30.52 -12.83 -24.60
N LYS A 77 30.64 -14.13 -24.89
CA LYS A 77 29.84 -15.16 -24.22
C LYS A 77 30.11 -15.18 -22.71
N LEU A 78 31.39 -15.16 -22.32
CA LEU A 78 31.78 -15.15 -20.92
C LEU A 78 31.22 -13.92 -20.17
N ASN A 79 31.30 -12.75 -20.81
CA ASN A 79 30.74 -11.52 -20.24
C ASN A 79 29.22 -11.62 -20.06
N ALA A 80 28.50 -12.15 -21.04
CA ALA A 80 27.07 -12.38 -20.94
C ALA A 80 26.72 -13.37 -19.82
N ASP A 81 27.48 -14.46 -19.67
CA ASP A 81 27.28 -15.45 -18.61
C ASP A 81 27.52 -14.83 -17.20
N ILE A 82 28.51 -13.92 -17.07
CA ILE A 82 28.76 -13.16 -15.84
C ILE A 82 27.57 -12.23 -15.52
N GLU A 83 27.08 -11.47 -16.49
CA GLU A 83 25.93 -10.58 -16.30
C GLU A 83 24.67 -11.36 -15.92
N LEU A 84 24.43 -12.50 -16.56
CA LEU A 84 23.28 -13.36 -16.27
C LEU A 84 23.36 -13.92 -14.85
N THR A 85 24.56 -14.33 -14.42
CA THR A 85 24.81 -14.79 -13.05
C THR A 85 24.58 -13.69 -12.02
N ARG A 86 24.86 -12.42 -12.35
CA ARG A 86 24.60 -11.27 -11.48
C ARG A 86 23.12 -10.88 -11.43
N LEU A 87 22.44 -10.88 -12.57
CA LEU A 87 21.05 -10.42 -12.67
C LEU A 87 20.04 -11.41 -12.08
N LYS A 88 20.37 -12.71 -12.08
CA LYS A 88 19.48 -13.75 -11.55
C LYS A 88 19.13 -13.58 -10.06
N PRO A 89 20.08 -13.41 -9.13
CA PRO A 89 19.75 -13.17 -7.72
C PRO A 89 19.03 -11.83 -7.51
N GLU A 90 19.36 -10.77 -8.27
CA GLU A 90 18.63 -9.49 -8.21
C GLU A 90 17.15 -9.66 -8.58
N LEU A 91 16.86 -10.51 -9.57
CA LEU A 91 15.47 -10.83 -9.94
C LEU A 91 14.75 -11.62 -8.83
N GLU A 92 15.42 -12.59 -8.22
CA GLU A 92 14.86 -13.39 -7.11
C GLU A 92 14.58 -12.52 -5.86
N GLU A 93 15.48 -11.57 -5.56
CA GLU A 93 15.30 -10.59 -4.49
C GLU A 93 14.10 -9.66 -4.77
N LEU A 94 14.01 -9.12 -5.99
CA LEU A 94 12.87 -8.29 -6.39
C LEU A 94 11.54 -9.05 -6.31
N GLN A 95 11.51 -10.33 -6.68
CA GLN A 95 10.32 -11.18 -6.56
C GLN A 95 9.92 -11.38 -5.08
N THR A 96 10.91 -11.59 -4.21
CA THR A 96 10.68 -11.73 -2.76
C THR A 96 10.10 -10.45 -2.17
N ASN A 97 10.74 -9.30 -2.46
CA ASN A 97 10.27 -7.99 -2.01
C ASN A 97 8.86 -7.67 -2.51
N LEU A 98 8.54 -8.05 -3.76
CA LEU A 98 7.20 -7.87 -4.32
C LEU A 98 6.15 -8.72 -3.59
N SER A 99 6.50 -9.96 -3.22
CA SER A 99 5.62 -10.83 -2.43
C SER A 99 5.35 -10.23 -1.05
N GLU A 100 6.39 -9.80 -0.34
CA GLU A 100 6.26 -9.18 0.99
C GLU A 100 5.43 -7.89 0.94
N ALA A 101 5.63 -7.05 -0.07
CA ALA A 101 4.83 -5.85 -0.27
C ALA A 101 3.35 -6.18 -0.50
N ASN A 102 3.04 -7.21 -1.27
CA ASN A 102 1.67 -7.65 -1.50
C ASN A 102 1.00 -8.18 -0.21
N ASP A 103 1.72 -8.96 0.59
CA ASP A 103 1.22 -9.45 1.88
C ASP A 103 0.93 -8.29 2.84
N ASN A 104 1.84 -7.30 2.91
CA ASN A 104 1.63 -6.09 3.70
C ASN A 104 0.40 -5.29 3.24
N ILE A 105 0.21 -5.12 1.93
CA ILE A 105 -0.99 -4.46 1.37
C ILE A 105 -2.26 -5.22 1.76
N SER A 106 -2.25 -6.55 1.72
CA SER A 106 -3.38 -7.39 2.12
C SER A 106 -3.73 -7.21 3.61
N ASN A 107 -2.73 -7.19 4.48
CA ASN A 107 -2.90 -6.96 5.91
C ASN A 107 -3.46 -5.57 6.20
N LEU A 108 -2.87 -4.52 5.61
CA LEU A 108 -3.36 -3.14 5.77
C LEU A 108 -4.81 -2.98 5.29
N LYS A 109 -5.20 -3.66 4.20
CA LYS A 109 -6.58 -3.64 3.70
C LYS A 109 -7.55 -4.27 4.70
N THR A 110 -7.12 -5.33 5.38
CA THR A 110 -7.91 -6.00 6.42
C THR A 110 -8.07 -5.11 7.65
N GLU A 111 -6.99 -4.50 8.14
CA GLU A 111 -7.01 -3.56 9.26
C GLU A 111 -7.88 -2.33 8.97
N LEU A 112 -7.79 -1.79 7.75
CA LEU A 112 -8.61 -0.67 7.31
C LEU A 112 -10.11 -1.01 7.34
N ARG A 113 -10.46 -2.22 6.86
CA ARG A 113 -11.85 -2.70 6.91
C ARG A 113 -12.35 -2.82 8.35
N PHE A 114 -11.57 -3.44 9.22
CA PHE A 114 -11.91 -3.60 10.64
C PHE A 114 -12.10 -2.23 11.33
N THR A 115 -11.19 -1.29 11.08
CA THR A 115 -11.26 0.07 11.63
C THR A 115 -12.52 0.80 11.14
N LYS A 116 -12.88 0.64 9.87
CA LYS A 116 -14.09 1.22 9.28
C LYS A 116 -15.37 0.64 9.90
N GLU A 117 -15.42 -0.67 10.12
CA GLU A 117 -16.54 -1.33 10.80
C GLU A 117 -16.69 -0.80 12.23
N LYS A 118 -15.58 -0.75 13.00
CA LYS A 118 -15.58 -0.19 14.36
C LYS A 118 -16.00 1.28 14.43
N ALA A 119 -15.57 2.09 13.46
CA ALA A 119 -15.99 3.49 13.37
C ALA A 119 -17.51 3.60 13.15
N SER A 120 -18.08 2.76 12.28
CA SER A 120 -19.53 2.73 12.05
C SER A 120 -20.31 2.31 13.29
N GLU A 121 -19.83 1.32 14.05
CA GLU A 121 -20.43 0.92 15.33
C GLU A 121 -20.40 2.04 16.38
N MET A 122 -19.29 2.77 16.45
CA MET A 122 -19.16 3.94 17.33
C MET A 122 -20.14 5.05 16.93
N GLU A 123 -20.29 5.35 15.63
CA GLU A 123 -21.28 6.32 15.14
C GLU A 123 -22.71 5.94 15.52
N GLN A 124 -23.09 4.66 15.38
CA GLN A 124 -24.41 4.19 15.80
C GLN A 124 -24.62 4.33 17.30
N THR A 125 -23.59 4.00 18.10
CA THR A 125 -23.62 4.15 19.55
C THR A 125 -23.79 5.62 19.97
N ILE A 126 -23.11 6.53 19.29
CA ILE A 126 -23.24 7.98 19.52
C ILE A 126 -24.68 8.43 19.24
N LYS A 127 -25.23 8.07 18.06
CA LYS A 127 -26.63 8.41 17.71
C LYS A 127 -27.63 7.88 18.73
N PHE A 128 -27.43 6.66 19.21
CA PHE A 128 -28.29 6.09 20.26
C PHE A 128 -28.21 6.91 21.55
N LYS A 129 -26.99 7.21 22.02
CA LYS A 129 -26.79 8.02 23.23
C LYS A 129 -27.35 9.43 23.11
N GLU A 130 -27.22 10.07 21.94
CA GLU A 130 -27.81 11.39 21.67
C GLU A 130 -29.33 11.36 21.82
N LYS A 131 -29.99 10.32 21.28
CA LYS A 131 -31.44 10.15 21.43
C LYS A 131 -31.85 9.93 22.89
N THR A 132 -31.10 9.11 23.64
CA THR A 132 -31.34 8.92 25.07
C THR A 132 -31.17 10.23 25.84
N LEU A 133 -30.13 11.00 25.56
CA LEU A 133 -29.89 12.29 26.20
C LEU A 133 -31.02 13.28 25.94
N GLU A 134 -31.51 13.35 24.70
CA GLU A 134 -32.63 14.22 24.34
C GLU A 134 -33.91 13.82 25.07
N ASN A 135 -34.20 12.53 25.17
CA ASN A 135 -35.33 12.03 25.95
C ASN A 135 -35.22 12.43 27.43
N SER A 136 -34.05 12.23 28.05
CA SER A 136 -33.82 12.60 29.45
C SER A 136 -33.93 14.11 29.69
N LYS A 137 -33.47 14.94 28.75
CA LYS A 137 -33.69 16.40 28.80
C LYS A 137 -35.19 16.74 28.75
N GLY A 138 -35.94 16.10 27.86
CA GLY A 138 -37.38 16.28 27.77
C GLY A 138 -38.11 15.88 29.06
N GLU A 139 -37.71 14.79 29.70
CA GLU A 139 -38.25 14.37 31.00
C GLU A 139 -37.90 15.36 32.11
N LEU A 140 -36.66 15.84 32.15
CA LEU A 140 -36.21 16.83 33.12
C LEU A 140 -37.03 18.12 33.03
N GLU A 141 -37.32 18.60 31.82
CA GLU A 141 -38.14 19.81 31.66
C GLU A 141 -39.61 19.60 32.04
N LYS A 142 -40.16 18.41 31.82
CA LYS A 142 -41.50 18.08 32.33
C LYS A 142 -41.52 18.10 33.86
N ARG A 143 -40.52 17.50 34.51
CA ARG A 143 -40.40 17.50 35.97
C ARG A 143 -40.20 18.90 36.54
N LYS A 144 -39.44 19.75 35.86
CA LYS A 144 -39.25 21.15 36.27
C LYS A 144 -40.58 21.92 36.27
N LYS A 145 -41.38 21.78 35.20
CA LYS A 145 -42.73 22.38 35.14
C LYS A 145 -43.66 21.84 36.23
N GLU A 146 -43.59 20.55 36.52
CA GLU A 146 -44.37 19.92 37.59
C GLU A 146 -44.00 20.49 38.97
N ILE A 147 -42.70 20.65 39.24
CA ILE A 147 -42.19 21.29 40.47
C ILE A 147 -42.68 22.74 40.57
N ASP A 148 -42.60 23.52 39.49
CA ASP A 148 -43.07 24.91 39.47
C ASP A 148 -44.57 25.01 39.78
N ASN A 149 -45.38 24.11 39.21
CA ASN A 149 -46.81 24.03 39.50
C ASN A 149 -47.08 23.67 40.96
N LEU A 150 -46.40 22.65 41.49
CA LEU A 150 -46.53 22.25 42.90
C LEU A 150 -46.14 23.38 43.86
N ASN A 151 -45.07 24.12 43.55
CA ASN A 151 -44.64 25.28 44.32
C ASN A 151 -45.69 26.39 44.33
N ASN A 152 -46.36 26.64 43.20
CA ASN A 152 -47.44 27.62 43.13
C ASN A 152 -48.66 27.19 43.96
N ILE A 153 -49.05 25.92 43.90
CA ILE A 153 -50.14 25.37 44.73
C ILE A 153 -49.78 25.48 46.22
N LEU A 154 -48.54 25.14 46.58
CA LEU A 154 -48.06 25.23 47.95
C LEU A 154 -48.13 26.68 48.47
N LYS A 155 -47.74 27.67 47.66
CA LYS A 155 -47.87 29.10 48.00
C LYS A 155 -49.33 29.53 48.20
N LEU A 156 -50.26 29.04 47.37
CA LEU A 156 -51.68 29.34 47.52
C LEU A 156 -52.23 28.75 48.84
N ASN A 157 -51.95 27.47 49.09
CA ASN A 157 -52.36 26.80 50.33
C ASN A 157 -51.77 27.49 51.58
N GLN A 158 -50.53 27.99 51.51
CA GLN A 158 -49.93 28.78 52.58
C GLN A 158 -50.69 30.07 52.86
N LYS A 159 -51.14 30.78 51.81
CA LYS A 159 -51.96 32.00 51.97
C LYS A 159 -53.32 31.68 52.57
N GLU A 160 -54.02 30.66 52.05
CA GLU A 160 -55.30 30.21 52.59
C GLU A 160 -55.18 29.80 54.06
N THR A 161 -54.10 29.09 54.43
CA THR A 161 -53.83 28.72 55.82
C THR A 161 -53.64 29.95 56.70
N ALA A 162 -52.91 30.97 56.24
CA ALA A 162 -52.73 32.22 56.98
C ALA A 162 -54.07 32.96 57.17
N GLU A 163 -54.89 33.06 56.13
CA GLU A 163 -56.23 33.67 56.20
C GLU A 163 -57.14 32.93 57.19
N LEU A 164 -57.11 31.59 57.17
CA LEU A 164 -57.87 30.77 58.13
C LEU A 164 -57.39 30.98 59.56
N ILE A 165 -56.07 31.07 59.79
CA ILE A 165 -55.50 31.38 61.10
C ILE A 165 -56.00 32.75 61.61
N ASP A 166 -55.99 33.78 60.76
CA ASP A 166 -56.46 35.11 61.15
C ASP A 166 -57.96 35.13 61.45
N LYS A 167 -58.75 34.37 60.67
CA LYS A 167 -60.19 34.18 60.93
C LYS A 167 -60.44 33.47 62.26
N ILE A 168 -59.66 32.43 62.57
CA ILE A 168 -59.73 31.72 63.86
C ILE A 168 -59.44 32.69 65.01
N LYS A 169 -58.36 33.48 64.93
CA LYS A 169 -58.02 34.48 65.95
C LYS A 169 -59.16 35.50 66.16
N SER A 170 -59.77 35.99 65.08
CA SER A 170 -60.91 36.91 65.17
C SER A 170 -62.12 36.27 65.86
N LEU A 171 -62.42 35.00 65.53
CA LEU A 171 -63.51 34.26 66.16
C LEU A 171 -63.22 33.97 67.64
N GLU A 172 -61.99 33.63 67.99
CA GLU A 172 -61.56 33.43 69.37
C GLU A 172 -61.70 34.72 70.20
N ALA A 173 -61.32 35.87 69.65
CA ALA A 173 -61.51 37.18 70.28
C ALA A 173 -63.00 37.46 70.56
N LYS A 174 -63.86 37.31 69.54
CA LYS A 174 -65.32 37.44 69.69
C LYS A 174 -65.90 36.47 70.72
N LEU A 175 -65.40 35.23 70.75
CA LEU A 175 -65.83 34.23 71.72
C LEU A 175 -65.44 34.66 73.15
N SER A 176 -64.27 35.28 73.33
CA SER A 176 -63.84 35.82 74.62
C SER A 176 -64.76 36.93 75.11
N GLU A 177 -65.12 37.89 74.25
CA GLU A 177 -66.08 38.96 74.55
C GLU A 177 -67.47 38.41 74.93
N ILE A 178 -67.96 37.40 74.20
CA ILE A 178 -69.22 36.73 74.54
C ILE A 178 -69.12 36.02 75.89
N ARG A 179 -67.97 35.42 76.22
CA ARG A 179 -67.75 34.74 77.51
C ARG A 179 -67.61 35.71 78.68
N SER A 180 -67.11 36.92 78.48
CA SER A 180 -67.05 37.95 79.51
C SER A 180 -68.40 38.62 79.75
N THR A 181 -69.28 38.66 78.74
CA THR A 181 -70.60 39.29 78.80
C THR A 181 -71.46 38.85 79.99
N PRO A 182 -71.65 37.55 80.31
CA PRO A 182 -72.40 37.12 81.50
C PRO A 182 -71.81 37.62 82.82
N LYS A 183 -70.48 37.65 82.94
CA LYS A 183 -69.78 38.12 84.14
C LYS A 183 -69.95 39.63 84.34
N VAL A 184 -69.84 40.39 83.25
CA VAL A 184 -70.13 41.83 83.24
C VAL A 184 -71.58 42.11 83.65
N LEU A 185 -72.54 41.36 83.09
CA LEU A 185 -73.96 41.46 83.45
C LEU A 185 -74.23 41.13 84.93
N GLU A 186 -73.56 40.11 85.46
CA GLU A 186 -73.65 39.75 86.88
C GLU A 186 -73.09 40.86 87.76
N ARG A 187 -71.93 41.42 87.42
CA ARG A 187 -71.32 42.54 88.14
C ARG A 187 -72.17 43.81 88.11
N ILE A 188 -72.77 44.12 86.95
CA ILE A 188 -73.72 45.23 86.81
C ILE A 188 -74.96 45.00 87.69
N LYS A 189 -75.50 43.77 87.72
CA LYS A 189 -76.64 43.43 88.59
C LYS A 189 -76.29 43.60 90.07
N GLU A 190 -75.12 43.14 90.51
CA GLU A 190 -74.65 43.35 91.89
C GLU A 190 -74.57 44.84 92.24
N MET A 191 -73.97 45.64 91.36
CA MET A 191 -73.80 47.07 91.64
C MET A 191 -75.11 47.85 91.62
N MET A 192 -76.04 47.51 90.71
CA MET A 192 -77.40 48.06 90.69
C MET A 192 -78.24 47.61 91.89
N ALA A 193 -78.06 46.38 92.37
CA ALA A 193 -78.74 45.90 93.58
C ALA A 193 -78.32 46.71 94.83
N HIS A 194 -77.09 47.22 94.87
CA HIS A 194 -76.59 48.05 95.97
C HIS A 194 -76.92 49.54 95.85
N LYS A 195 -76.82 50.14 94.65
CA LYS A 195 -76.97 51.60 94.45
C LYS A 195 -78.28 52.04 93.80
N GLY A 196 -79.01 51.14 93.15
CA GLY A 196 -80.24 51.44 92.40
C GLY A 196 -80.02 52.13 91.04
N PHE A 197 -78.83 52.65 90.76
CA PHE A 197 -78.42 53.24 89.49
C PHE A 197 -76.95 52.96 89.20
N LEU A 198 -76.53 53.12 87.94
CA LEU A 198 -75.16 52.91 87.46
C LEU A 198 -74.69 54.18 86.74
N SER A 199 -73.54 54.75 87.13
CA SER A 199 -72.96 55.87 86.39
C SER A 199 -72.12 55.40 85.21
N ASP A 200 -72.01 56.25 84.17
CA ASP A 200 -71.26 55.92 82.95
C ASP A 200 -69.79 55.56 83.24
N ARG A 201 -69.17 56.25 84.21
CA ARG A 201 -67.79 55.97 84.64
C ARG A 201 -67.65 54.59 85.27
N GLU A 202 -68.60 54.20 86.12
CA GLU A 202 -68.58 52.90 86.78
C GLU A 202 -68.89 51.76 85.80
N LEU A 203 -69.73 52.01 84.80
CA LEU A 203 -69.96 51.05 83.71
C LEU A 203 -68.68 50.81 82.89
N GLU A 204 -67.94 51.87 82.55
CA GLU A 204 -66.65 51.74 81.87
C GLU A 204 -65.62 50.97 82.71
N ASP A 205 -65.58 51.21 84.02
CA ASP A 205 -64.65 50.52 84.92
C ASP A 205 -64.97 49.01 85.01
N ILE A 206 -66.25 48.63 85.07
CA ILE A 206 -66.66 47.20 85.03
C ILE A 206 -66.31 46.58 83.67
N ILE A 207 -66.56 47.27 82.56
CA ILE A 207 -66.24 46.73 81.22
C ILE A 207 -64.73 46.50 81.06
N LYS A 208 -63.89 47.36 81.64
CA LYS A 208 -62.42 47.19 81.63
C LYS A 208 -61.92 46.07 82.54
N GLU A 209 -62.67 45.69 83.57
CA GLU A 209 -62.28 44.60 84.49
C GLU A 209 -62.33 43.22 83.82
N PHE A 210 -63.19 43.05 82.79
CA PHE A 210 -63.49 41.76 82.18
C PHE A 210 -63.13 41.65 80.68
N ASN A 211 -62.45 42.66 80.12
CA ASN A 211 -61.86 42.67 78.78
C ASN A 211 -60.34 42.52 78.86
#